data_AF-A0A925CVU5-F1
#
_entry.id   AF-A0A925CVU5-F1
#
_cell.length_a   1.000
_cell.length_b   1.000
_cell.length_c   1.000
_cell.angle_alpha   90.00
_cell.angle_beta   90.00
_cell.angle_gamma   90.00
#
_symmetry.space_group_name_H-M   'P 1'
#
loop_
_entity.id
_entity.type
_entity.pdbx_description
1 polymer ?
#
loop_
_entity_poly.entity_id
_entity_poly.type
_entity_poly.pdbx_seq_one_letter_code
_entity_poly.pdbx_strand_id
1 'polypeptide(L)'
;MTDATRLTTLLQEYATALAEHLGLVRDEYARLEQAWRMLSDRYEGAGAEQFRTVFVATSRRMQAYEHDGSLLLGVLRRRIEALMRFDAESTQV
;
A
#
# COMPACT_ATOMS: atom_id res chain seq x y z
N MET A 1 2.33 6.76 -31.75
CA MET A 1 1.82 7.41 -30.52
C MET A 1 0.86 6.52 -29.70
N THR A 2 0.19 5.53 -30.28
CA THR A 2 -0.78 4.66 -29.58
C THR A 2 -0.22 3.84 -28.42
N ASP A 3 1.08 3.51 -28.45
CA ASP A 3 1.73 2.64 -27.44
C ASP A 3 2.04 3.40 -26.13
N ALA A 4 2.45 4.67 -26.23
CA ALA A 4 2.74 5.52 -25.07
C ALA A 4 1.47 5.86 -24.28
N THR A 5 0.37 6.17 -24.97
CA THR A 5 -0.93 6.38 -24.35
C THR A 5 -1.43 5.12 -23.66
N ARG A 6 -1.31 3.95 -24.31
CA ARG A 6 -1.72 2.66 -23.73
C ARG A 6 -0.90 2.30 -22.49
N LEU A 7 0.42 2.50 -22.53
CA LEU A 7 1.31 2.28 -21.39
C LEU A 7 0.92 3.18 -20.21
N THR A 8 0.66 4.46 -20.47
CA THR A 8 0.28 5.42 -19.44
C THR A 8 -1.02 5.01 -18.77
N THR A 9 -2.04 4.62 -19.55
CA THR A 9 -3.31 4.11 -19.02
C THR A 9 -3.10 2.89 -18.11
N LEU A 10 -2.32 1.90 -18.56
CA LEU A 10 -2.05 0.69 -17.76
C LEU A 10 -1.30 1.01 -16.45
N LEU A 11 -0.35 1.95 -16.48
CA LEU A 11 0.35 2.38 -15.27
C LEU A 11 -0.59 3.11 -14.29
N GLN A 12 -1.56 3.85 -14.82
CA GLN A 12 -2.58 4.55 -14.01
C GLN A 12 -3.55 3.57 -13.37
N GLU A 13 -4.02 2.58 -14.12
CA GLU A 13 -4.82 1.46 -13.60
C GLU A 13 -4.06 0.71 -12.49
N TYR A 14 -2.79 0.41 -12.73
CA TYR A 14 -1.94 -0.24 -11.73
C TYR A 14 -1.75 0.62 -10.47
N ALA A 15 -1.54 1.94 -10.62
CA ALA A 15 -1.44 2.85 -9.49
C ALA A 15 -2.74 2.90 -8.67
N THR A 16 -3.89 2.86 -9.32
CA THR A 16 -5.20 2.81 -8.66
C THR A 16 -5.38 1.49 -7.91
N ALA A 17 -5.14 0.35 -8.55
CA ALA A 17 -5.24 -0.96 -7.92
C ALA A 17 -4.29 -1.11 -6.72
N LEU A 18 -3.06 -0.59 -6.83
CA LEU A 18 -2.10 -0.57 -5.72
C LEU A 18 -2.60 0.29 -4.56
N ALA A 19 -3.17 1.47 -4.84
CA ALA A 19 -3.71 2.35 -3.81
C ALA A 19 -4.90 1.72 -3.08
N GLU A 20 -5.81 1.07 -3.82
CA GLU A 20 -6.94 0.33 -3.25
C GLU A 20 -6.46 -0.84 -2.39
N HIS A 21 -5.49 -1.61 -2.88
CA HIS A 21 -4.92 -2.72 -2.14
C HIS A 21 -4.27 -2.28 -0.82
N LEU A 22 -3.44 -1.23 -0.86
CA LEU A 22 -2.82 -0.67 0.35
C LEU A 22 -3.88 -0.17 1.34
N GLY A 23 -4.96 0.46 0.84
CA GLY A 23 -6.10 0.88 1.65
C GLY A 23 -6.80 -0.30 2.34
N LEU A 24 -7.13 -1.36 1.59
CA LEU A 24 -7.75 -2.56 2.13
C LEU A 24 -6.88 -3.22 3.20
N VAL A 25 -5.59 -3.38 2.91
CA VAL A 25 -4.63 -4.03 3.80
C VAL A 25 -4.51 -3.24 5.10
N ARG A 26 -4.41 -1.91 5.03
CA ARG A 26 -4.43 -1.02 6.21
C ARG A 26 -5.70 -1.17 7.03
N ASP A 27 -6.87 -1.16 6.40
CA ASP A 27 -8.15 -1.20 7.08
C ASP A 27 -8.39 -2.55 7.79
N GLU A 28 -8.06 -3.67 7.12
CA GLU A 28 -8.12 -5.00 7.73
C GLU A 28 -7.15 -5.15 8.90
N TYR A 29 -5.95 -4.59 8.78
CA TYR A 29 -4.99 -4.59 9.88
C TYR A 29 -5.45 -3.74 11.07
N ALA A 30 -6.06 -2.57 10.83
CA ALA A 30 -6.63 -1.75 11.89
C ALA A 30 -7.74 -2.48 12.65
N ARG A 31 -8.58 -3.25 11.94
CA ARG A 31 -9.60 -4.13 12.57
C ARG A 31 -8.96 -5.21 13.44
N LEU A 32 -7.90 -5.85 12.94
CA LEU A 32 -7.16 -6.85 13.71
C LEU A 32 -6.54 -6.25 14.98
N GLU A 33 -5.95 -5.06 14.87
CA GLU A 33 -5.37 -4.35 16.02
C GLU A 33 -6.42 -3.99 17.06
N GLN A 34 -7.58 -3.50 16.62
CA GLN A 34 -8.70 -3.23 17.53
C GLN A 34 -9.17 -4.50 18.25
N ALA A 35 -9.35 -5.60 17.51
CA ALA A 35 -9.76 -6.87 18.08
C ALA A 35 -8.73 -7.40 19.09
N TRP A 36 -7.44 -7.27 18.79
CA TRP A 36 -6.37 -7.64 19.71
C TRP A 36 -6.41 -6.81 21.00
N ARG A 37 -6.54 -5.48 20.91
CA ARG A 37 -6.62 -4.61 22.09
C ARG A 37 -7.80 -4.97 23.00
N MET A 38 -8.94 -5.37 22.42
CA MET A 38 -10.10 -5.81 23.19
C MET A 38 -9.88 -7.16 23.88
N LEU A 39 -9.09 -8.05 23.25
CA LEU A 39 -8.81 -9.39 23.76
C LEU A 39 -7.67 -9.40 24.79
N SER A 40 -6.66 -8.56 24.61
CA SER A 40 -5.41 -8.56 25.40
C SER A 40 -5.63 -8.28 26.88
N ASP A 41 -6.71 -7.58 27.24
CA ASP A 41 -7.04 -7.26 28.64
C ASP A 41 -7.47 -8.50 29.46
N ARG A 42 -7.83 -9.61 28.80
CA ARG A 42 -8.29 -10.84 29.47
C ARG A 42 -7.54 -12.08 29.04
N TYR A 43 -6.63 -11.94 28.07
CA TYR A 43 -5.89 -13.06 27.51
C TYR A 43 -4.53 -13.14 28.19
N GLU A 44 -4.37 -14.13 29.07
CA GLU A 44 -3.17 -14.35 29.88
C GLU A 44 -2.55 -15.73 29.63
N GLY A 45 -1.34 -15.93 30.13
CA GLY A 45 -0.60 -17.19 30.06
C GLY A 45 0.38 -17.26 28.89
N ALA A 46 1.08 -18.40 28.77
CA ALA A 46 2.17 -18.57 27.81
C ALA A 46 1.73 -18.35 26.34
N GLY A 47 0.51 -18.75 26.00
CA GLY A 47 -0.07 -18.50 24.67
C GLY A 47 -0.30 -17.02 24.37
N ALA A 48 -0.71 -16.24 25.37
CA ALA A 48 -0.89 -14.80 25.24
C ALA A 48 0.43 -14.06 25.00
N GLU A 49 1.48 -14.44 25.71
CA GLU A 49 2.82 -13.86 25.50
C GLU A 49 3.40 -14.19 24.14
N GLN A 50 3.22 -15.44 23.69
CA GLN A 50 3.66 -15.85 22.35
C GLN A 50 2.90 -15.12 21.26
N PHE A 51 1.57 -15.02 21.38
CA PHE A 51 0.76 -14.27 20.42
C PHE A 51 1.13 -12.79 20.41
N ARG A 52 1.27 -12.15 21.56
CA ARG A 52 1.67 -10.74 21.69
C ARG A 52 3.00 -10.47 20.97
N THR A 53 3.98 -11.36 21.16
CA THR A 53 5.29 -11.26 20.50
C THR A 53 5.17 -11.33 18.99
N VAL A 54 4.42 -12.32 18.47
CA VAL A 54 4.17 -12.46 17.03
C VAL A 54 3.39 -11.28 16.49
N PHE A 55 2.36 -10.82 17.20
CA PHE A 55 1.51 -9.70 16.84
C PHE A 55 2.33 -8.42 16.70
N VAL A 56 3.20 -8.09 17.66
CA VAL A 56 4.09 -6.93 17.60
C VAL A 56 5.05 -7.02 16.41
N ALA A 57 5.61 -8.20 16.14
CA ALA A 57 6.50 -8.39 14.99
C ALA A 57 5.76 -8.19 13.65
N THR A 58 4.56 -8.77 13.52
CA THR A 58 3.69 -8.59 12.35
C THR A 58 3.29 -7.13 12.18
N SER A 59 2.99 -6.43 13.28
CA SER A 59 2.62 -5.01 13.30
C SER A 59 3.70 -4.13 12.68
N ARG A 60 4.97 -4.36 13.05
CA ARG A 60 6.10 -3.63 12.48
C ARG A 60 6.27 -3.90 10.99
N ARG A 61 6.13 -5.16 10.56
CA ARG A 61 6.21 -5.52 9.14
C ARG A 61 5.09 -4.88 8.33
N MET A 62 3.90 -4.80 8.92
CA MET A 62 2.75 -4.19 8.29
C MET A 62 2.91 -2.68 8.11
N GLN A 63 3.41 -1.99 9.14
CA GLN A 63 3.75 -0.57 9.04
C GLN A 63 4.83 -0.30 7.98
N ALA A 64 5.84 -1.16 7.91
CA ALA A 64 6.87 -1.07 6.86
C ALA A 64 6.27 -1.29 5.47
N TYR A 65 5.41 -2.29 5.31
CA TYR A 65 4.72 -2.57 4.05
C TYR A 65 3.85 -1.40 3.58
N GLU A 66 3.07 -0.79 4.48
CA GLU A 66 2.27 0.39 4.17
C GLU A 66 3.15 1.59 3.77
N HIS A 67 4.24 1.82 4.52
CA HIS A 67 5.18 2.89 4.24
C HIS A 67 5.85 2.74 2.88
N ASP A 68 6.45 1.58 2.62
CA ASP A 68 7.16 1.29 1.37
C ASP A 68 6.20 1.29 0.18
N GLY A 69 4.99 0.75 0.35
CA GLY A 69 3.93 0.79 -0.64
C GLY A 69 3.50 2.21 -0.99
N SER A 70 3.36 3.08 0.01
CA SER A 70 3.02 4.49 -0.18
C SER A 70 4.13 5.26 -0.90
N LEU A 71 5.40 4.98 -0.58
CA LEU A 71 6.55 5.55 -1.28
C LEU A 71 6.58 5.12 -2.75
N LEU A 72 6.39 3.83 -3.01
CA LEU A 72 6.35 3.27 -4.37
C LEU A 72 5.23 3.90 -5.19
N LEU A 73 4.04 4.01 -4.63
CA LEU A 73 2.89 4.66 -5.28
C LEU A 73 3.19 6.12 -5.62
N GLY A 74 3.84 6.85 -4.72
CA GLY A 74 4.29 8.23 -4.97
C GLY A 74 5.31 8.33 -6.11
N VAL A 75 6.28 7.41 -6.17
CA VAL A 75 7.25 7.34 -7.28
C VAL A 75 6.52 7.04 -8.59
N LEU A 76 5.63 6.06 -8.60
CA LEU A 76 4.87 5.66 -9.79
C LEU A 76 4.04 6.82 -10.35
N ARG A 77 3.30 7.54 -9.50
CA ARG A 77 2.51 8.71 -9.91
C ARG A 77 3.35 9.80 -10.57
N ARG A 78 4.49 10.16 -9.96
CA ARG A 78 5.43 11.13 -10.54
C ARG A 78 5.98 10.69 -11.90
N ARG A 79 6.19 9.39 -12.11
CA ARG A 79 6.66 8.85 -13.39
C ARG A 79 5.57 8.89 -14.46
N ILE A 80 4.33 8.56 -14.10
CA ILE A 80 3.16 8.70 -14.98
C ILE A 80 3.01 10.16 -15.44
N GLU A 81 3.07 11.12 -14.51
CA GLU A 81 3.01 12.55 -14.83
C GLU A 81 4.14 13.02 -15.76
N ALA A 82 5.35 12.48 -15.59
CA ALA A 82 6.47 12.77 -16.48
C ALA A 82 6.24 12.21 -17.89
N LEU A 83 5.71 10.99 -18.02
CA LEU A 83 5.39 10.37 -19.31
C LEU A 83 4.27 11.12 -20.04
N MET A 84 3.23 11.55 -19.31
CA MET A 84 2.14 12.34 -19.88
C MET A 84 2.62 13.68 -20.43
N ARG A 85 3.52 14.37 -19.72
CA ARG A 85 4.11 15.63 -20.21
C ARG A 85 4.94 15.41 -21.47
N PHE A 86 5.77 14.36 -21.50
CA PHE A 86 6.58 14.03 -22.65
C PHE A 86 5.73 13.73 -23.90
N ASP A 87 4.64 12.99 -23.75
CA ASP A 87 3.72 12.69 -24.87
C ASP A 87 3.02 13.96 -25.38
N ALA A 88 2.61 14.85 -24.47
CA ALA A 88 1.98 16.13 -24.84
C ALA A 88 2.93 17.07 -25.60
N GLU A 89 4.21 17.16 -25.18
CA GLU A 89 5.24 17.94 -25.87
C GLU A 89 5.60 17.34 -27.25
N SER A 90 5.60 16.00 -27.35
CA SER A 90 5.89 15.29 -28.61
C SER A 90 4.78 15.40 -29.66
N THR A 91 3.57 15.84 -29.25
CA THR A 91 2.41 15.99 -30.15
C THR A 91 2.34 17.38 -30.80
N GLN A 92 3.11 18.36 -30.30
CA GLN A 92 3.10 19.75 -30.79
C GLN A 92 4.16 20.05 -31.87
N VAL A 93 4.97 19.05 -32.26
CA VAL A 93 6.02 19.13 -33.29
C VAL A 93 5.60 18.31 -34.50
#